data_AF-A0A192F0B9-F1
#
_entry.id   AF-A0A192F0B9-F1
#
_cell.length_a   1.000
_cell.length_b   1.000
_cell.length_c   1.000
_cell.angle_alpha   90.00
_cell.angle_beta   90.00
_cell.angle_gamma   90.00
#
_symmetry.space_group_name_H-M   'P 1'
#
loop_
_entity.id
_entity.type
_entity.pdbx_description
1 polymer ?
#
loop_
_entity_poly.entity_id
_entity_poly.type
_entity_poly.pdbx_seq_one_letter_code
_entity_poly.pdbx_strand_id
1 'polypeptide(L)'
;TRVAFAGLKFADAGSFDYGRNYGVIYDVTSWTDVLPEFGGDTYGSDNFLQSRANGVATYRNQDFFGLVDGLNFALQYQGKNGSVSGENDTGRSTLKQNGDGYGASLTYNLGEGFSIGGAMSSSKRTADQNNTANPALKGEGDRAEVYSGGLKYDANNIYLAAQYSQTYNATRFGNSQSSSDIYGFANKAQNFEVVAQYQFDFGLRPSVAYLQSKGKDIEGYGDQDLLKYVDVG
;
A
#
# COMPACT_ATOMS: atom_id res chain seq x y z
N THR A 1 -12.23 10.05 -9.33
CA THR A 1 -12.30 10.47 -7.91
C THR A 1 -11.20 9.82 -7.11
N ARG A 2 -10.40 10.58 -6.34
CA ARG A 2 -9.34 10.02 -5.48
C ARG A 2 -9.92 9.34 -4.24
N VAL A 3 -10.73 10.05 -3.47
CA VAL A 3 -11.45 9.56 -2.28
C VAL A 3 -12.91 10.02 -2.31
N ALA A 4 -13.82 9.21 -1.80
CA ALA A 4 -15.23 9.52 -1.61
C ALA A 4 -15.83 8.48 -0.64
N PHE A 5 -16.00 8.87 0.61
CA PHE A 5 -16.49 8.02 1.69
C PHE A 5 -17.38 8.83 2.64
N ALA A 6 -18.22 8.13 3.40
CA ALA A 6 -18.98 8.69 4.50
C ALA A 6 -18.67 7.89 5.77
N GLY A 7 -18.70 8.55 6.93
CA GLY A 7 -18.37 7.89 8.18
C GLY A 7 -18.96 8.60 9.41
N LEU A 8 -18.88 7.89 10.54
CA LEU A 8 -19.32 8.34 11.85
C LEU A 8 -18.14 8.19 12.84
N LYS A 9 -17.98 9.16 13.74
CA LYS A 9 -17.00 9.12 14.83
C LYS A 9 -17.73 9.13 16.18
N PHE A 10 -17.32 8.26 17.08
CA PHE A 10 -17.95 8.01 18.38
C PHE A 10 -16.96 8.28 19.51
N ALA A 11 -16.56 9.55 19.69
CA ALA A 11 -15.56 9.94 20.70
C ALA A 11 -14.37 8.95 20.72
N ASP A 12 -14.08 8.35 21.87
CA ASP A 12 -12.96 7.42 22.08
C ASP A 12 -13.29 5.98 21.63
N ALA A 13 -14.55 5.67 21.35
CA ALA A 13 -14.94 4.37 20.79
C ALA A 13 -14.50 4.21 19.32
N GLY A 14 -13.93 5.24 18.70
CA GLY A 14 -13.36 5.20 17.36
C GLY A 14 -14.27 5.75 16.27
N SER A 15 -13.90 5.50 15.02
CA SER A 15 -14.64 5.93 13.83
C SER A 15 -14.84 4.77 12.87
N PHE A 16 -15.94 4.82 12.13
CA PHE A 16 -16.20 3.91 11.02
C PHE A 16 -16.53 4.69 9.76
N ASP A 17 -15.90 4.34 8.64
CA ASP A 17 -16.17 4.90 7.34
C ASP A 17 -16.32 3.83 6.25
N TYR A 18 -17.10 4.15 5.21
CA TYR A 18 -17.26 3.31 4.04
C TYR A 18 -17.21 4.12 2.74
N GLY A 19 -16.49 3.62 1.75
CA GLY A 19 -16.48 4.17 0.40
C GLY A 19 -15.19 3.88 -0.36
N ARG A 20 -14.76 4.85 -1.19
CA ARG A 20 -13.40 4.87 -1.75
C ARG A 20 -12.50 5.63 -0.79
N ASN A 21 -11.59 4.91 -0.12
CA ASN A 21 -10.66 5.46 0.85
C ASN A 21 -9.28 4.78 0.71
N TYR A 22 -8.31 5.19 1.52
CA TYR A 22 -7.00 4.54 1.59
C TYR A 22 -7.07 3.18 2.29
N GLY A 23 -6.35 2.20 1.75
CA GLY A 23 -6.15 0.92 2.40
C GLY A 23 -5.24 1.03 3.63
N VAL A 24 -5.46 0.21 4.65
CA VAL A 24 -4.77 0.31 5.95
C VAL A 24 -3.26 0.06 5.90
N ILE A 25 -2.72 -0.56 4.85
CA ILE A 25 -1.26 -0.62 4.64
C ILE A 25 -0.66 0.78 4.54
N TYR A 26 -1.41 1.72 3.94
CA TYR A 26 -1.00 3.10 3.76
C TYR A 26 -0.90 3.88 5.08
N ASP A 27 -1.41 3.35 6.20
CA ASP A 27 -1.20 3.96 7.52
C ASP A 27 0.28 3.93 7.93
N VAL A 28 1.07 3.00 7.36
CA VAL A 28 2.51 2.87 7.57
C VAL A 28 3.29 3.40 6.37
N THR A 29 2.91 3.01 5.15
CA THR A 29 3.70 3.37 3.96
C THR A 29 3.57 4.85 3.58
N SER A 30 2.57 5.57 4.10
CA SER A 30 2.47 7.02 3.94
C SER A 30 3.62 7.78 4.60
N TRP A 31 4.37 7.17 5.53
CA TRP A 31 5.50 7.83 6.19
C TRP A 31 6.65 8.13 5.23
N THR A 32 6.80 7.36 4.14
CA THR A 32 7.82 7.60 3.12
C THR A 32 7.29 8.29 1.87
N ASP A 33 5.97 8.40 1.71
CA ASP A 33 5.28 9.09 0.61
C ASP A 33 5.17 10.60 0.87
N VAL A 34 6.32 11.25 1.06
CA VAL A 34 6.45 12.68 1.41
C VAL A 34 7.42 13.43 0.51
N LEU A 35 7.81 12.83 -0.62
CA LEU A 35 8.74 13.45 -1.56
C LEU A 35 8.06 14.60 -2.32
N PRO A 36 8.83 15.53 -2.90
CA PRO A 36 8.26 16.68 -3.59
C PRO A 36 7.33 16.35 -4.76
N GLU A 37 7.59 15.27 -5.51
CA GLU A 37 6.81 14.88 -6.70
C GLU A 37 6.72 13.36 -6.89
N PHE A 38 7.85 12.64 -6.79
CA PHE A 38 7.89 11.18 -6.90
C PHE A 38 7.49 10.48 -5.58
N GLY A 39 7.76 9.18 -5.45
CA GLY A 39 7.54 8.43 -4.21
C GLY A 39 6.18 7.75 -4.15
N GLY A 40 6.03 6.86 -3.15
CA GLY A 40 4.82 6.06 -2.97
C GLY A 40 4.51 5.11 -4.13
N ASP A 41 5.54 4.65 -4.84
CA ASP A 41 5.45 3.92 -6.11
C ASP A 41 5.98 2.48 -6.06
N THR A 42 6.48 2.01 -4.91
CA THR A 42 6.64 0.56 -4.65
C THR A 42 5.29 -0.16 -4.47
N TYR A 43 4.22 0.62 -4.36
CA TYR A 43 2.81 0.23 -4.36
C TYR A 43 2.01 1.17 -5.27
N GLY A 44 0.68 1.07 -5.29
CA GLY A 44 -0.10 1.99 -6.11
C GLY A 44 -1.60 1.91 -5.91
N SER A 45 -2.31 2.89 -6.50
CA SER A 45 -3.77 2.94 -6.43
C SER A 45 -4.42 1.70 -7.04
N ASP A 46 -5.54 1.30 -6.42
CA ASP A 46 -6.34 0.16 -6.81
C ASP A 46 -5.53 -1.15 -6.82
N ASN A 47 -4.53 -1.28 -5.93
CA ASN A 47 -3.72 -2.48 -5.77
C ASN A 47 -3.99 -3.13 -4.41
N PHE A 48 -5.12 -3.85 -4.32
CA PHE A 48 -5.65 -4.37 -3.05
C PHE A 48 -5.76 -3.25 -1.99
N LEU A 49 -5.23 -3.46 -0.79
CA LEU A 49 -5.26 -2.50 0.33
C LEU A 49 -3.96 -1.69 0.51
N GLN A 50 -3.11 -1.60 -0.52
CA GLN A 50 -1.81 -0.91 -0.42
C GLN A 50 -1.90 0.62 -0.57
N SER A 51 -2.98 1.14 -1.17
CA SER A 51 -3.20 2.57 -1.39
C SER A 51 -4.72 2.83 -1.50
N ARG A 52 -5.15 3.87 -2.21
CA ARG A 52 -6.57 4.15 -2.48
C ARG A 52 -7.26 2.95 -3.12
N ALA A 53 -8.40 2.54 -2.56
CA ALA A 53 -9.16 1.37 -2.99
C ALA A 53 -10.68 1.63 -2.92
N ASN A 54 -11.46 0.91 -3.74
CA ASN A 54 -12.92 1.01 -3.74
C ASN A 54 -13.56 0.01 -2.76
N GLY A 55 -14.68 0.43 -2.15
CA GLY A 55 -15.53 -0.44 -1.35
C GLY A 55 -14.87 -0.92 -0.08
N VAL A 56 -14.12 -0.02 0.59
CA VAL A 56 -13.47 -0.32 1.86
C VAL A 56 -14.35 0.15 3.01
N ALA A 57 -14.57 -0.74 3.98
CA ALA A 57 -15.18 -0.46 5.28
C ALA A 57 -14.05 -0.41 6.31
N THR A 58 -13.81 0.75 6.91
CA THR A 58 -12.66 0.99 7.78
C THR A 58 -13.15 1.38 9.16
N TYR A 59 -12.78 0.61 10.17
CA TYR A 59 -12.86 1.01 11.57
C TYR A 59 -11.48 1.49 12.01
N ARG A 60 -11.42 2.65 12.67
CA ARG A 60 -10.20 3.23 13.23
C ARG A 60 -10.43 3.60 14.69
N ASN A 61 -9.42 3.42 15.50
CA ASN A 61 -9.45 3.85 16.90
C ASN A 61 -8.14 4.57 17.22
N GLN A 62 -8.30 5.74 17.84
CA GLN A 62 -7.19 6.55 18.31
C GLN A 62 -7.01 6.32 19.82
N ASP A 63 -5.77 6.31 20.27
CA ASP A 63 -5.38 6.17 21.68
C ASP A 63 -5.95 4.94 22.40
N PHE A 64 -6.16 3.86 21.65
CA PHE A 64 -6.70 2.58 22.10
C PHE A 64 -7.84 2.73 23.11
N PHE A 65 -8.93 3.37 22.68
CA PHE A 65 -10.13 3.65 23.49
C PHE A 65 -9.88 4.62 24.67
N GLY A 66 -8.87 5.48 24.53
CA GLY A 66 -8.40 6.37 25.60
C GLY A 66 -7.57 5.65 26.68
N LEU A 67 -7.18 4.39 26.46
CA LEU A 67 -6.44 3.59 27.44
C LEU A 67 -4.92 3.69 27.26
N VAL A 68 -4.46 3.94 26.02
CA VAL A 68 -3.04 4.01 25.70
C VAL A 68 -2.81 5.16 24.73
N ASP A 69 -2.37 6.30 25.28
CA ASP A 69 -2.03 7.50 24.51
C ASP A 69 -1.02 7.18 23.40
N GLY A 70 -1.31 7.64 22.18
CA GLY A 70 -0.46 7.46 21.01
C GLY A 70 -0.57 6.09 20.33
N LEU A 71 -1.31 5.12 20.88
CA LEU A 71 -1.53 3.81 20.26
C LEU A 71 -2.79 3.82 19.38
N ASN A 72 -2.59 3.82 18.07
CA ASN A 72 -3.68 3.84 17.10
C ASN A 72 -3.78 2.48 16.39
N PHE A 73 -4.99 2.02 16.12
CA PHE A 73 -5.19 0.85 15.27
C PHE A 73 -6.33 1.03 14.28
N ALA A 74 -6.28 0.28 13.19
CA ALA A 74 -7.37 0.18 12.24
C ALA A 74 -7.65 -1.27 11.86
N LEU A 75 -8.91 -1.55 11.58
CA LEU A 75 -9.39 -2.78 10.96
C LEU A 75 -10.13 -2.40 9.69
N GLN A 76 -9.89 -3.13 8.60
CA GLN A 76 -10.50 -2.82 7.32
C GLN A 76 -10.94 -4.07 6.59
N TYR A 77 -12.09 -3.97 5.96
CA TYR A 77 -12.61 -4.94 5.01
C TYR A 77 -12.74 -4.29 3.63
N GLN A 78 -12.44 -5.04 2.59
CA GLN A 78 -12.65 -4.64 1.20
C GLN A 78 -13.52 -5.68 0.50
N GLY A 79 -14.63 -5.23 -0.09
CA GLY A 79 -15.44 -6.09 -0.96
C GLY A 79 -14.77 -6.37 -2.29
N LYS A 80 -15.08 -7.53 -2.89
CA LYS A 80 -14.62 -7.90 -4.25
C LYS A 80 -14.95 -6.82 -5.28
N ASN A 81 -13.92 -6.38 -6.01
CA ASN A 81 -14.02 -5.57 -7.22
C ASN A 81 -13.44 -6.35 -8.41
N GLY A 82 -14.28 -7.05 -9.16
CA GLY A 82 -13.89 -7.84 -10.34
C GLY A 82 -14.26 -7.20 -11.68
N SER A 83 -14.19 -7.97 -12.75
CA SER A 83 -14.76 -7.65 -14.06
C SER A 83 -16.30 -7.61 -13.99
N VAL A 84 -16.93 -6.67 -14.73
CA VAL A 84 -18.38 -6.37 -14.69
C VAL A 84 -19.20 -7.48 -15.38
N SER A 85 -18.55 -8.22 -16.27
CA SER A 85 -18.98 -9.45 -16.95
C SER A 85 -17.68 -10.15 -17.37
N GLY A 86 -17.68 -11.48 -17.48
CA GLY A 86 -16.48 -12.26 -17.83
C GLY A 86 -15.73 -11.79 -19.10
N GLU A 87 -14.57 -12.39 -19.32
CA GLU A 87 -13.54 -12.03 -20.32
C GLU A 87 -14.05 -11.27 -21.56
N ASN A 88 -13.67 -9.99 -21.61
CA ASN A 88 -13.84 -9.00 -22.68
C ASN A 88 -15.02 -8.03 -22.53
N ASP A 89 -14.66 -6.74 -22.65
CA ASP A 89 -15.47 -5.53 -22.74
C ASP A 89 -15.96 -4.86 -21.44
N THR A 90 -15.31 -3.72 -21.14
CA THR A 90 -15.69 -2.62 -20.20
C THR A 90 -15.38 -2.76 -18.69
N GLY A 91 -14.75 -3.86 -18.26
CA GLY A 91 -14.37 -4.07 -16.85
C GLY A 91 -13.11 -3.35 -16.35
N ARG A 92 -12.93 -3.33 -15.02
CA ARG A 92 -11.69 -2.92 -14.33
C ARG A 92 -10.51 -3.80 -14.80
N SER A 93 -9.39 -3.18 -15.16
CA SER A 93 -8.13 -3.87 -15.53
C SER A 93 -7.76 -4.95 -14.50
N THR A 94 -7.25 -6.10 -14.96
CA THR A 94 -6.84 -7.24 -14.12
C THR A 94 -5.88 -6.85 -13.00
N LEU A 95 -4.95 -5.92 -13.26
CA LEU A 95 -3.99 -5.38 -12.27
C LEU A 95 -4.63 -4.45 -11.23
N LYS A 96 -5.91 -4.11 -11.39
CA LYS A 96 -6.69 -3.27 -10.48
C LYS A 96 -7.82 -4.01 -9.79
N GLN A 97 -8.06 -5.28 -10.13
CA GLN A 97 -9.09 -6.11 -9.50
C GLN A 97 -8.66 -6.55 -8.09
N ASN A 98 -9.65 -6.95 -7.27
CA ASN A 98 -9.44 -7.61 -5.99
C ASN A 98 -10.62 -8.53 -5.68
N GLY A 99 -10.39 -9.63 -4.98
CA GLY A 99 -11.42 -10.37 -4.26
C GLY A 99 -11.76 -9.71 -2.92
N ASP A 100 -12.57 -10.41 -2.11
CA ASP A 100 -12.80 -9.98 -0.73
C ASP A 100 -11.50 -10.02 0.07
N GLY A 101 -11.25 -8.99 0.86
CA GLY A 101 -10.00 -8.84 1.60
C GLY A 101 -10.20 -8.16 2.94
N TYR A 102 -9.23 -8.35 3.82
CA TYR A 102 -9.16 -7.67 5.10
C TYR A 102 -7.74 -7.20 5.38
N GLY A 103 -7.62 -6.20 6.24
CA GLY A 103 -6.35 -5.71 6.72
C GLY A 103 -6.46 -5.10 8.10
N ALA A 104 -5.30 -4.94 8.74
CA ALA A 104 -5.17 -4.25 10.01
C ALA A 104 -3.90 -3.40 10.00
N SER A 105 -3.92 -2.31 10.76
CA SER A 105 -2.75 -1.49 11.05
C SER A 105 -2.67 -1.17 12.53
N LEU A 106 -1.46 -0.96 13.02
CA LEU A 106 -1.15 -0.54 14.37
C LEU A 106 0.02 0.45 14.29
N THR A 107 -0.14 1.63 14.87
CA THR A 107 0.94 2.61 14.99
C THR A 107 1.03 3.11 16.43
N TYR A 108 2.26 3.38 16.88
CA TYR A 108 2.50 3.86 18.23
C TYR A 108 3.48 5.05 18.21
N ASN A 109 3.07 6.15 18.82
CA ASN A 109 3.95 7.27 19.13
C ASN A 109 4.80 6.91 20.35
N LEU A 110 6.12 6.78 20.14
CA LEU A 110 7.07 6.41 21.19
C LEU A 110 7.49 7.62 22.04
N GLY A 111 7.10 8.84 21.65
CA GLY A 111 7.56 10.09 22.25
C GLY A 111 8.79 10.67 21.55
N GLU A 112 9.13 11.92 21.86
CA GLU A 112 10.33 12.62 21.35
C GLU A 112 10.46 12.61 19.81
N GLY A 113 9.34 12.60 19.10
CA GLY A 113 9.29 12.57 17.63
C GLY A 113 9.36 11.17 17.00
N PHE A 114 9.57 10.10 17.77
CA PHE A 114 9.67 8.74 17.25
C PHE A 114 8.31 8.05 17.12
N SER A 115 8.11 7.28 16.05
CA SER A 115 6.93 6.44 15.85
C SER A 115 7.31 5.12 15.19
N ILE A 116 6.59 4.06 15.57
CA ILE A 116 6.70 2.72 14.97
C ILE A 116 5.34 2.24 14.50
N GLY A 117 5.30 1.57 13.36
CA GLY A 117 4.07 1.12 12.73
C GLY A 117 4.20 -0.24 12.07
N GLY A 118 3.12 -1.00 12.11
CA GLY A 118 2.98 -2.26 11.41
C GLY A 118 1.60 -2.36 10.76
N ALA A 119 1.53 -2.90 9.55
CA ALA A 119 0.27 -3.16 8.87
C ALA A 119 0.33 -4.47 8.11
N MET A 120 -0.81 -5.14 8.01
CA MET A 120 -0.94 -6.37 7.23
C MET A 120 -2.26 -6.40 6.48
N SER A 121 -2.29 -7.06 5.32
CA SER A 121 -3.51 -7.32 4.58
C SER A 121 -3.46 -8.66 3.87
N SER A 122 -4.63 -9.26 3.67
CA SER A 122 -4.78 -10.51 2.91
C SER A 122 -6.08 -10.45 2.13
N SER A 123 -5.98 -10.46 0.81
CA SER A 123 -7.12 -10.33 -0.12
C SER A 123 -7.17 -11.55 -1.03
N LYS A 124 -8.36 -12.10 -1.27
CA LYS A 124 -8.53 -13.12 -2.32
C LYS A 124 -8.15 -12.53 -3.68
N ARG A 125 -7.53 -13.32 -4.54
CA ARG A 125 -7.28 -12.96 -5.94
C ARG A 125 -8.42 -13.43 -6.83
N THR A 126 -8.66 -12.73 -7.94
CA THR A 126 -9.74 -13.08 -8.88
C THR A 126 -9.30 -14.20 -9.82
N ALA A 127 -10.26 -14.84 -10.50
CA ALA A 127 -9.95 -15.82 -11.54
C ALA A 127 -9.12 -15.20 -12.67
N ASP A 128 -9.47 -13.99 -13.12
CA ASP A 128 -8.74 -13.25 -14.16
C ASP A 128 -7.27 -13.01 -13.76
N GLN A 129 -7.00 -12.81 -12.46
CA GLN A 129 -5.65 -12.62 -11.91
C GLN A 129 -4.83 -13.91 -11.84
N ASN A 130 -5.48 -15.07 -11.93
CA ASN A 130 -4.86 -16.39 -11.92
C ASN A 130 -5.12 -17.15 -13.24
N ASN A 131 -5.38 -16.43 -14.34
CA ASN A 131 -5.66 -17.06 -15.63
C ASN A 131 -4.37 -17.63 -16.25
N THR A 132 -4.13 -18.92 -16.02
CA THR A 132 -2.97 -19.66 -16.52
C THR A 132 -2.99 -19.89 -18.03
N ALA A 133 -4.14 -19.67 -18.70
CA ALA A 133 -4.22 -19.71 -20.16
C ALA A 133 -3.55 -18.49 -20.81
N ASN A 134 -3.27 -17.42 -20.06
CA ASN A 134 -2.55 -16.26 -20.55
C ASN A 134 -1.05 -16.33 -20.19
N PRO A 135 -0.16 -16.69 -21.14
CA PRO A 135 1.27 -16.81 -20.86
C PRO A 135 1.96 -15.49 -20.51
N ALA A 136 1.35 -14.34 -20.80
CA ALA A 136 1.88 -13.02 -20.44
C ALA A 136 1.61 -12.65 -18.97
N LEU A 137 0.61 -13.27 -18.34
CA LEU A 137 0.27 -13.05 -16.94
C LEU A 137 1.22 -13.85 -16.02
N LYS A 138 1.59 -13.25 -14.89
CA LYS A 138 2.53 -13.79 -13.88
C LYS A 138 1.99 -13.56 -12.47
N GLY A 139 2.44 -14.38 -11.51
CA GLY A 139 2.06 -14.23 -10.10
C GLY A 139 0.77 -14.96 -9.75
N GLU A 140 0.79 -16.29 -9.83
CA GLU A 140 -0.34 -17.12 -9.44
C GLU A 140 -0.48 -17.22 -7.91
N GLY A 141 -1.73 -17.26 -7.43
CA GLY A 141 -1.99 -17.61 -6.04
C GLY A 141 -3.38 -17.23 -5.57
N ASP A 142 -3.88 -17.91 -4.55
CA ASP A 142 -5.26 -17.69 -4.06
C ASP A 142 -5.43 -16.35 -3.34
N ARG A 143 -4.34 -15.85 -2.73
CA ARG A 143 -4.34 -14.60 -1.97
C ARG A 143 -3.18 -13.70 -2.34
N ALA A 144 -3.45 -12.41 -2.25
CA ALA A 144 -2.49 -11.33 -2.25
C ALA A 144 -2.28 -10.88 -0.80
N GLU A 145 -1.06 -11.00 -0.30
CA GLU A 145 -0.72 -10.67 1.08
C GLU A 145 0.34 -9.58 1.14
N VAL A 146 0.22 -8.69 2.12
CA VAL A 146 1.16 -7.59 2.34
C VAL A 146 1.43 -7.48 3.82
N TYR A 147 2.71 -7.42 4.18
CA TYR A 147 3.18 -7.17 5.53
C TYR A 147 4.14 -5.98 5.48
N SER A 148 3.81 -4.91 6.19
CA SER A 148 4.56 -3.65 6.18
C SER A 148 4.95 -3.28 7.60
N GLY A 149 6.19 -2.83 7.76
CA GLY A 149 6.71 -2.23 8.98
C GLY A 149 7.38 -0.91 8.67
N GLY A 150 7.25 0.05 9.57
CA GLY A 150 7.82 1.39 9.38
C GLY A 150 8.31 2.01 10.68
N LEU A 151 9.27 2.90 10.54
CA LEU A 151 9.80 3.77 11.59
C LEU A 151 9.84 5.19 11.07
N LYS A 152 9.50 6.15 11.94
CA LYS A 152 9.58 7.57 11.63
C LYS A 152 10.18 8.33 12.81
N TYR A 153 11.00 9.33 12.51
CA TYR A 153 11.39 10.42 13.38
C TYR A 153 10.93 11.75 12.76
N ASP A 154 10.18 12.53 13.53
CA ASP A 154 9.54 13.76 13.05
C ASP A 154 9.57 14.82 14.17
N ALA A 155 10.74 15.41 14.36
CA ALA A 155 10.98 16.44 15.37
C ALA A 155 12.23 17.27 15.02
N ASN A 156 12.37 18.44 15.65
CA ASN A 156 13.54 19.31 15.52
C ASN A 156 13.91 19.64 14.06
N ASN A 157 12.91 19.99 13.25
CA ASN A 157 13.03 20.28 11.82
C ASN A 157 13.54 19.12 10.95
N ILE A 158 13.68 17.91 11.50
CA ILE A 158 14.15 16.74 10.77
C ILE A 158 12.98 15.77 10.60
N TYR A 159 12.81 15.29 9.36
CA TYR A 159 11.91 14.20 9.04
C TYR A 159 12.73 13.03 8.49
N LEU A 160 12.77 11.91 9.21
CA LEU A 160 13.36 10.66 8.75
C LEU A 160 12.27 9.59 8.77
N ALA A 161 12.08 8.87 7.69
CA ALA A 161 11.19 7.72 7.69
C ALA A 161 11.77 6.59 6.86
N ALA A 162 11.51 5.37 7.28
CA ALA A 162 11.79 4.17 6.51
C ALA A 162 10.63 3.19 6.64
N GLN A 163 10.31 2.50 5.55
CA GLN A 163 9.41 1.36 5.57
C GLN A 163 10.02 0.19 4.81
N TYR A 164 9.67 -1.00 5.28
CA TYR A 164 9.90 -2.25 4.57
C TYR A 164 8.57 -2.99 4.44
N SER A 165 8.27 -3.44 3.23
CA SER A 165 7.10 -4.23 2.94
C SER A 165 7.47 -5.52 2.21
N GLN A 166 7.03 -6.66 2.73
CA GLN A 166 7.10 -7.93 2.03
C GLN A 166 5.71 -8.28 1.50
N THR A 167 5.63 -8.53 0.20
CA THR A 167 4.37 -8.87 -0.46
C THR A 167 4.44 -10.27 -1.05
N TYR A 168 3.27 -10.91 -1.13
CA TYR A 168 3.07 -12.17 -1.82
C TYR A 168 1.91 -12.00 -2.80
N ASN A 169 2.16 -12.21 -4.09
CA ASN A 169 1.18 -12.04 -5.17
C ASN A 169 0.49 -10.65 -5.16
N ALA A 170 1.17 -9.59 -4.69
CA ALA A 170 0.57 -8.28 -4.42
C ALA A 170 1.32 -7.09 -5.05
N THR A 171 2.64 -7.17 -5.23
CA THR A 171 3.38 -6.13 -5.95
C THR A 171 3.20 -6.35 -7.44
N ARG A 172 2.50 -5.42 -8.10
CA ARG A 172 2.23 -5.50 -9.54
C ARG A 172 3.41 -5.03 -10.36
N PHE A 173 3.53 -5.53 -11.58
CA PHE A 173 4.46 -5.05 -12.59
C PHE A 173 3.86 -5.16 -13.99
N GLY A 174 4.46 -4.44 -14.94
CA GLY A 174 4.00 -4.39 -16.32
C GLY A 174 2.63 -3.71 -16.48
N ASN A 175 2.05 -3.84 -17.66
CA ASN A 175 0.79 -3.21 -18.03
C ASN A 175 -0.15 -4.20 -18.71
N SER A 176 -1.27 -4.54 -18.05
CA SER A 176 -2.30 -5.45 -18.60
C SER A 176 -3.01 -4.93 -19.85
N GLN A 177 -2.82 -3.67 -20.21
CA GLN A 177 -3.43 -3.03 -21.39
C GLN A 177 -2.48 -3.00 -22.59
N SER A 178 -1.23 -3.44 -22.43
CA SER A 178 -0.26 -3.58 -23.50
C SER A 178 -0.27 -5.01 -24.02
N SER A 179 -0.39 -5.20 -25.34
CA SER A 179 -0.43 -6.52 -25.96
C SER A 179 0.95 -7.18 -26.11
N SER A 180 2.04 -6.46 -25.82
CA SER A 180 3.42 -6.93 -25.96
C SER A 180 4.14 -7.23 -24.65
N ASP A 181 3.54 -6.87 -23.51
CA ASP A 181 4.27 -6.83 -22.24
C ASP A 181 3.89 -8.02 -21.35
N ILE A 182 4.91 -8.60 -20.70
CA ILE A 182 4.68 -9.47 -19.55
C ILE A 182 4.22 -8.59 -18.38
N TYR A 183 3.18 -9.03 -17.68
CA TYR A 183 2.60 -8.28 -16.58
C TYR A 183 2.05 -9.22 -15.52
N GLY A 184 1.73 -8.67 -14.35
CA GLY A 184 1.09 -9.45 -13.31
C GLY A 184 1.54 -8.97 -11.94
N PHE A 185 1.77 -9.93 -11.07
CA PHE A 185 2.19 -9.70 -9.71
C PHE A 185 3.43 -10.53 -9.41
N ALA A 186 4.39 -9.98 -8.66
CA ALA A 186 5.50 -10.79 -8.21
C ALA A 186 4.99 -11.79 -7.17
N ASN A 187 5.36 -13.07 -7.34
CA ASN A 187 5.04 -14.15 -6.37
C ASN A 187 5.45 -13.75 -4.96
N LYS A 188 6.62 -13.12 -4.87
CA LYS A 188 7.10 -12.43 -3.68
C LYS A 188 7.79 -11.14 -4.10
N ALA A 189 7.62 -10.07 -3.35
CA ALA A 189 8.46 -8.88 -3.48
C ALA A 189 8.92 -8.35 -2.13
N GLN A 190 10.07 -7.71 -2.15
CA GLN A 190 10.65 -6.99 -1.01
C GLN A 190 10.78 -5.52 -1.42
N ASN A 191 9.98 -4.68 -0.77
CA ASN A 191 9.90 -3.25 -1.03
C ASN A 191 10.54 -2.52 0.14
N PHE A 192 11.37 -1.54 -0.16
CA PHE A 192 12.06 -0.72 0.83
C PHE A 192 12.06 0.72 0.36
N GLU A 193 11.67 1.62 1.24
CA GLU A 193 11.73 3.07 1.01
C GLU A 193 12.34 3.73 2.25
N VAL A 194 13.20 4.72 2.02
CA VAL A 194 13.75 5.57 3.08
C VAL A 194 13.85 7.00 2.59
N VAL A 195 13.50 7.95 3.44
CA VAL A 195 13.52 9.38 3.15
C VAL A 195 14.14 10.15 4.31
N ALA A 196 14.92 11.17 3.99
CA ALA A 196 15.44 12.15 4.92
C ALA A 196 15.15 13.57 4.40
N GLN A 197 14.56 14.40 5.25
CA GLN A 197 14.25 15.80 4.93
C GLN A 197 14.63 16.71 6.10
N TYR A 198 14.95 17.95 5.78
CA TYR A 198 15.21 18.99 6.75
C TYR A 198 14.38 20.23 6.42
N GLN A 199 13.68 20.80 7.39
CA GLN A 199 12.87 22.01 7.22
C GLN A 199 13.66 23.22 7.71
N PHE A 200 14.10 24.09 6.79
CA PHE A 200 14.66 25.38 7.17
C PHE A 200 13.55 26.36 7.57
N ASP A 201 13.86 27.28 8.48
CA ASP A 201 12.92 28.31 8.96
C ASP A 201 12.45 29.27 7.85
N PHE A 202 13.26 29.45 6.80
CA PHE A 202 12.92 30.29 5.64
C PHE A 202 12.03 29.58 4.61
N GLY A 203 11.61 28.34 4.89
CA GLY A 203 10.61 27.59 4.12
C GLY A 203 11.17 26.53 3.16
N LEU A 204 12.48 26.52 2.86
CA LEU A 204 13.09 25.47 2.05
C LEU A 204 13.11 24.13 2.81
N ARG A 205 12.74 23.05 2.12
CA ARG A 205 12.73 21.70 2.68
C ARG A 205 13.43 20.71 1.73
N PRO A 206 14.78 20.62 1.73
CA PRO A 206 15.47 19.60 0.95
C PRO A 206 15.04 18.19 1.36
N SER A 207 15.00 17.29 0.39
CA SER A 207 14.62 15.88 0.54
C SER A 207 15.60 14.98 -0.21
N VAL A 208 16.03 13.89 0.41
CA VAL A 208 16.76 12.80 -0.24
C VAL A 208 16.10 11.48 0.12
N ALA A 209 15.83 10.64 -0.88
CA ALA A 209 15.20 9.34 -0.66
C ALA A 209 15.79 8.22 -1.52
N TYR A 210 15.62 6.99 -1.08
CA TYR A 210 15.92 5.78 -1.84
C TYR A 210 14.72 4.84 -1.79
N LEU A 211 14.32 4.35 -2.96
CA LEU A 211 13.19 3.44 -3.13
C LEU A 211 13.63 2.24 -3.96
N GLN A 212 13.25 1.05 -3.51
CA GLN A 212 13.47 -0.19 -4.24
C GLN A 212 12.31 -1.15 -4.05
N SER A 213 11.84 -1.74 -5.15
CA SER A 213 10.95 -2.90 -5.16
C SER A 213 11.64 -4.03 -5.90
N LYS A 214 11.96 -5.11 -5.18
CA LYS A 214 12.61 -6.29 -5.74
C LYS A 214 11.64 -7.47 -5.79
N GLY A 215 11.21 -7.83 -7.00
CA GLY A 215 10.47 -9.07 -7.27
C GLY A 215 11.39 -10.27 -7.16
N LYS A 216 10.87 -11.36 -6.59
CA LYS A 216 11.59 -12.61 -6.33
C LYS A 216 10.98 -13.73 -7.15
N ASP A 217 11.84 -14.50 -7.79
CA ASP A 217 11.47 -15.70 -8.56
C ASP A 217 10.26 -15.47 -9.47
N ILE A 218 10.31 -14.40 -10.28
CA ILE A 218 9.31 -14.14 -11.31
C ILE A 218 9.42 -15.25 -12.38
N GLU A 219 8.30 -15.83 -12.78
CA GLU A 219 8.26 -17.06 -13.57
C GLU A 219 8.95 -16.87 -14.92
N GLY A 220 10.08 -17.54 -15.12
CA GLY A 220 10.91 -17.42 -16.32
C GLY A 220 11.89 -16.24 -16.33
N TYR A 221 11.89 -15.39 -15.29
CA TYR A 221 12.73 -14.18 -15.19
C TYR A 221 13.61 -14.13 -13.94
N GLY A 222 13.30 -14.89 -12.88
CA GLY A 222 14.05 -14.88 -11.63
C GLY A 222 13.87 -13.58 -10.84
N ASP A 223 14.92 -13.17 -10.13
CA ASP A 223 14.93 -11.92 -9.36
C ASP A 223 15.01 -10.68 -10.26
N GLN A 224 14.11 -9.72 -10.05
CA GLN A 224 14.04 -8.49 -10.85
C GLN A 224 13.87 -7.26 -9.96
N ASP A 225 14.62 -6.19 -10.25
CA ASP A 225 14.35 -4.86 -9.69
C ASP A 225 13.17 -4.26 -10.47
N LEU A 226 11.97 -4.30 -9.87
CA LEU A 226 10.74 -3.76 -10.46
C LEU A 226 10.73 -2.24 -10.44
N LEU A 227 11.41 -1.66 -9.46
CA LEU A 227 11.62 -0.23 -9.28
C LEU A 227 12.88 -0.03 -8.44
N LYS A 228 13.72 0.95 -8.80
CA LYS A 228 14.91 1.30 -8.03
C LYS A 228 15.44 2.68 -8.41
N TYR A 229 15.42 3.62 -7.47
CA TYR A 229 15.96 4.95 -7.72
C TYR A 229 16.33 5.70 -6.43
N VAL A 230 17.09 6.78 -6.61
CA VAL A 230 17.35 7.81 -5.59
C VAL A 230 16.63 9.07 -6.04
N ASP A 231 15.91 9.71 -5.13
CA ASP A 231 15.25 10.99 -5.33
C ASP A 231 15.98 12.12 -4.58
N VAL A 232 16.09 13.28 -5.21
CA VAL A 232 16.65 14.49 -4.59
C VAL A 232 15.79 15.68 -5.00
N GLY A 233 15.31 16.45 -4.02
CA GLY A 233 14.48 17.64 -4.27
C GLY A 233 14.50 18.65 -3.14
#